data_AF-A0A9X7NWT2-F1
#
_entry.id   AF-A0A9X7NWT2-F1
#
_cell.length_a   1.000
_cell.length_b   1.000
_cell.length_c   1.000
_cell.angle_alpha   90.00
_cell.angle_beta   90.00
_cell.angle_gamma   90.00
#
_symmetry.space_group_name_H-M   'P 1'
#
loop_
_entity.id
_entity.type
_entity.pdbx_description
1 polymer ?
#
loop_
_entity_poly.entity_id
_entity_poly.type
_entity_poly.pdbx_seq_one_letter_code
_entity_poly.pdbx_strand_id
1 'polypeptide(L)'
;MPAEQIAAACELWTGFDVSLVARNYAQLAGLLAGFAFVVINLVLDRAYRRRSDGHSPDLREVEHETLTGVALMNAFLGLFLTAVQYSLLAGEQGCALGSGRAASAELLGGISFVASLYILLYAVVQFVSGSAGTLIRHCVFIVAVLVPPIAVFFVEATLTDLALSLGDQQTHQPLQPLWDDANRLSVPITVAIAVVCAIGWFLGRARRRSESPIGPMAGRIRTAFPYLSTVVIIAAIVRSMAALPKTDVASHLDSTESWFWVAVFAVLMLVLSTALSFQRGVENPESPVQKAESADENA
;
A
#
# COMPACT_ATOMS: atom_id res chain seq x y z
N MET A 1 37.61 -10.19 22.91
CA MET A 1 37.74 -10.73 21.54
C MET A 1 37.91 -9.54 20.61
N PRO A 2 38.90 -9.53 19.71
CA PRO A 2 39.16 -8.38 18.83
C PRO A 2 38.00 -8.22 17.84
N ALA A 3 37.58 -6.97 17.60
CA ALA A 3 36.42 -6.64 16.76
C ALA A 3 36.48 -7.21 15.34
N GLU A 4 37.68 -7.47 14.81
CA GLU A 4 37.90 -8.12 13.51
C GLU A 4 37.40 -9.57 13.46
N GLN A 5 37.47 -10.32 14.57
CA GLN A 5 36.94 -11.70 14.62
C GLN A 5 35.40 -11.73 14.73
N ILE A 6 34.79 -10.68 15.29
CA ILE A 6 33.33 -10.55 15.36
C ILE A 6 32.78 -10.08 14.01
N ALA A 7 33.49 -9.19 13.32
CA ALA A 7 33.15 -8.74 11.97
C ALA A 7 33.31 -9.87 10.93
N ALA A 8 34.35 -10.71 11.06
CA ALA A 8 34.54 -11.89 10.20
C ALA A 8 33.51 -13.01 10.44
N ALA A 9 32.83 -13.01 11.59
CA ALA A 9 31.83 -14.03 11.92
C ALA A 9 30.43 -13.77 11.32
N CYS A 10 30.22 -12.61 10.70
CA CYS A 10 28.92 -12.19 10.17
C CYS A 10 29.03 -11.73 8.72
N GLU A 11 29.78 -12.49 7.91
CA GLU A 11 29.87 -12.28 6.48
C GLU A 11 28.55 -12.70 5.79
N LEU A 12 28.01 -11.82 4.96
CA LEU A 12 26.77 -12.03 4.23
C LEU A 12 27.00 -13.00 3.06
N TRP A 13 26.74 -14.29 3.28
CA TRP A 13 26.96 -15.34 2.28
C TRP A 13 26.13 -15.14 0.99
N THR A 14 24.99 -14.44 1.09
CA THR A 14 24.15 -14.11 -0.08
C THR A 14 24.63 -12.92 -0.87
N GLY A 15 25.54 -12.11 -0.31
CA GLY A 15 25.96 -10.83 -0.89
C GLY A 15 24.85 -9.76 -0.94
N PHE A 16 23.65 -10.01 -0.39
CA PHE A 16 22.52 -9.09 -0.40
C PHE A 16 22.48 -8.23 0.87
N ASP A 17 22.84 -6.96 0.74
CA ASP A 17 22.80 -6.00 1.84
C ASP A 17 21.46 -5.26 1.91
N VAL A 18 20.57 -5.75 2.79
CA VAL A 18 19.26 -5.15 3.10
C VAL A 18 19.39 -3.68 3.49
N SER A 19 20.45 -3.27 4.19
CA SER A 19 20.62 -1.90 4.67
C SER A 19 20.77 -0.90 3.52
N LEU A 20 21.44 -1.31 2.44
CA LEU A 20 21.65 -0.50 1.25
C LEU A 20 20.32 -0.27 0.50
N VAL A 21 19.53 -1.33 0.36
CA VAL A 21 18.21 -1.27 -0.29
C VAL A 21 17.23 -0.45 0.56
N ALA A 22 17.24 -0.66 1.88
CA ALA A 22 16.43 0.10 2.83
C ALA A 22 16.66 1.62 2.71
N ARG A 23 17.91 2.05 2.46
CA ARG A 23 18.21 3.48 2.25
C ARG A 23 17.43 4.07 1.07
N ASN A 24 17.33 3.33 -0.04
CA ASN A 24 16.59 3.77 -1.22
C ASN A 24 15.08 3.78 -0.96
N TYR A 25 14.55 2.77 -0.26
CA TYR A 25 13.13 2.76 0.12
C TYR A 25 12.77 3.87 1.11
N ALA A 26 13.66 4.20 2.04
CA ALA A 26 13.45 5.34 2.95
C ALA A 26 13.31 6.66 2.18
N GLN A 27 14.21 6.91 1.21
CA GLN A 27 14.18 8.11 0.38
C GLN A 27 12.91 8.16 -0.48
N LEU A 28 12.57 7.04 -1.13
CA LEU A 28 11.37 6.94 -1.96
C LEU A 28 10.09 7.19 -1.14
N ALA A 29 9.97 6.54 0.03
CA ALA A 29 8.83 6.73 0.92
C ALA A 29 8.72 8.18 1.41
N GLY A 30 9.83 8.81 1.80
CA GLY A 30 9.85 10.22 2.20
C GLY A 30 9.45 11.17 1.07
N LEU A 31 9.90 10.92 -0.16
CA LEU A 31 9.55 11.71 -1.34
C LEU A 31 8.06 11.59 -1.66
N LEU A 32 7.50 10.38 -1.64
CA LEU A 32 6.07 10.14 -1.84
C LEU A 32 5.21 10.78 -0.74
N ALA A 33 5.66 10.75 0.52
CA ALA A 33 5.00 11.46 1.61
C ALA A 33 4.99 12.98 1.35
N GLY A 34 6.10 13.55 0.87
CA GLY A 34 6.18 14.94 0.44
C GLY A 34 5.15 15.29 -0.64
N PHE A 35 4.99 14.45 -1.66
CA PHE A 35 3.96 14.65 -2.67
C PHE A 35 2.55 14.56 -2.10
N ALA A 36 2.27 13.59 -1.23
CA ALA A 36 0.99 13.48 -0.55
C ALA A 36 0.66 14.77 0.24
N PHE A 37 1.64 15.31 0.96
CA PHE A 37 1.49 16.57 1.70
C PHE A 37 1.16 17.76 0.78
N VAL A 38 1.82 17.87 -0.38
CA VAL A 38 1.50 18.90 -1.37
C VAL A 38 0.06 18.77 -1.87
N VAL A 39 -0.38 17.55 -2.20
CA VAL A 39 -1.76 17.31 -2.67
C VAL A 39 -2.79 17.64 -1.58
N ILE A 40 -2.51 17.33 -0.31
CA ILE A 40 -3.37 17.72 0.82
C ILE A 40 -3.57 19.24 0.84
N ASN A 41 -2.49 20.02 0.69
CA ASN A 41 -2.58 21.49 0.67
C ASN A 41 -3.42 21.98 -0.52
N LEU A 42 -3.30 21.36 -1.70
CA LEU A 42 -4.13 21.71 -2.87
C LEU A 42 -5.61 21.41 -2.63
N VAL A 43 -5.94 20.29 -1.98
CA VAL A 43 -7.33 19.96 -1.62
C VAL A 43 -7.88 20.98 -0.62
N LEU A 44 -7.09 21.36 0.39
CA LEU A 44 -7.49 22.37 1.38
C LEU A 44 -7.66 23.77 0.77
N ASP A 45 -6.75 24.19 -0.12
CA ASP A 45 -6.85 25.48 -0.82
C ASP A 45 -8.09 25.52 -1.72
N ARG A 46 -8.37 24.45 -2.47
CA ARG A 46 -9.59 24.32 -3.28
C ARG A 46 -10.85 24.43 -2.42
N ALA A 47 -10.89 23.75 -1.28
CA ALA A 47 -12.02 23.82 -0.36
C ALA A 47 -12.17 25.22 0.27
N TYR A 48 -11.06 25.90 0.57
CA TYR A 48 -11.06 27.25 1.12
C TYR A 48 -11.58 28.28 0.12
N ARG A 49 -11.08 28.26 -1.13
CA ARG A 49 -11.53 29.18 -2.19
C ARG A 49 -13.01 29.04 -2.48
N ARG A 50 -13.52 27.80 -2.59
CA ARG A 50 -14.95 27.53 -2.81
C ARG A 50 -15.85 28.12 -1.74
N ARG A 51 -15.45 28.05 -0.46
CA ARG A 51 -16.20 28.68 0.65
C ARG A 51 -16.16 30.19 0.56
N SER A 52 -15.04 30.76 0.11
CA SER A 52 -14.91 32.21 -0.12
C SER A 52 -15.81 32.70 -1.26
N ASP A 53 -16.07 31.87 -2.28
CA ASP A 53 -16.92 32.19 -3.44
C ASP A 53 -18.43 32.09 -3.15
N GLY A 54 -18.83 31.78 -1.91
CA GLY A 54 -20.24 31.74 -1.48
C GLY A 54 -21.05 30.57 -2.03
N HIS A 55 -20.42 29.61 -2.72
CA HIS A 55 -21.08 28.41 -3.22
C HIS A 55 -21.24 27.39 -2.09
N SER A 56 -22.48 27.06 -1.71
CA SER A 56 -22.74 25.95 -0.79
C SER A 56 -22.45 24.63 -1.50
N PRO A 57 -21.46 23.84 -1.07
CA PRO A 57 -21.10 22.60 -1.73
C PRO A 57 -22.22 21.57 -1.57
N ASP A 58 -22.46 20.76 -2.62
CA ASP A 58 -23.35 19.61 -2.53
C ASP A 58 -22.80 18.60 -1.50
N LEU A 59 -23.70 17.94 -0.75
CA LEU A 59 -23.34 17.00 0.32
C LEU A 59 -22.43 15.87 -0.19
N ARG A 60 -22.63 15.45 -1.44
CA ARG A 60 -21.83 14.41 -2.10
C ARG A 60 -20.40 14.87 -2.40
N GLU A 61 -20.21 16.14 -2.75
CA GLU A 61 -18.88 16.71 -2.97
C GLU A 61 -18.10 16.82 -1.66
N VAL A 62 -18.75 17.27 -0.58
CA VAL A 62 -18.13 17.38 0.75
C VAL A 62 -17.69 16.01 1.27
N GLU A 63 -18.53 14.98 1.12
CA GLU A 63 -18.17 13.61 1.48
C GLU A 63 -16.96 13.11 0.67
N HIS A 64 -16.94 13.39 -0.64
CA HIS A 64 -15.86 12.99 -1.53
C HIS A 64 -14.52 13.68 -1.21
N GLU A 65 -14.55 14.99 -0.97
CA GLU A 65 -13.37 15.78 -0.56
C GLU A 65 -12.84 15.29 0.80
N THR A 66 -13.74 15.03 1.76
CA THR A 66 -13.37 14.53 3.09
C THR A 66 -12.71 13.15 3.00
N LEU A 67 -13.30 12.22 2.25
CA LEU A 67 -12.76 10.88 2.04
C LEU A 67 -11.39 10.91 1.35
N THR A 68 -11.23 11.79 0.37
CA THR A 68 -9.95 11.99 -0.32
C THR A 68 -8.90 12.53 0.64
N GLY A 69 -9.24 13.54 1.45
CA GLY A 69 -8.35 14.09 2.47
C GLY A 69 -7.94 13.06 3.52
N VAL A 70 -8.88 12.25 4.01
CA VAL A 70 -8.60 11.15 4.96
C VAL A 70 -7.68 10.10 4.34
N ALA A 71 -7.90 9.71 3.09
CA ALA A 71 -7.02 8.78 2.38
C ALA A 71 -5.61 9.35 2.20
N LEU A 72 -5.48 10.61 1.77
CA LEU A 72 -4.19 11.29 1.64
C LEU A 72 -3.44 11.38 2.97
N MET A 73 -4.14 11.71 4.06
CA MET A 73 -3.52 11.82 5.38
C MET A 73 -3.03 10.45 5.90
N ASN A 74 -3.81 9.39 5.66
CA ASN A 74 -3.41 8.03 5.97
C ASN A 74 -2.21 7.57 5.13
N ALA A 75 -2.20 7.86 3.83
CA ALA A 75 -1.06 7.59 2.96
C ALA A 75 0.19 8.34 3.40
N PHE A 76 0.06 9.64 3.71
CA PHE A 76 1.14 10.46 4.23
C PHE A 76 1.72 9.87 5.52
N LEU A 77 0.87 9.57 6.50
CA LEU A 77 1.31 9.01 7.78
C LEU A 77 2.00 7.66 7.58
N GLY A 78 1.42 6.76 6.78
CA GLY A 78 1.99 5.45 6.50
C GLY A 78 3.34 5.54 5.79
N LEU A 79 3.46 6.39 4.77
CA LEU A 79 4.72 6.62 4.04
C LEU A 79 5.78 7.28 4.93
N PHE A 80 5.39 8.23 5.79
CA PHE A 80 6.30 8.86 6.75
C PHE A 80 6.85 7.84 7.75
N LEU A 81 5.99 7.02 8.36
CA LEU A 81 6.41 6.01 9.32
C LEU A 81 7.27 4.93 8.65
N THR A 82 6.92 4.55 7.42
CA THR A 82 7.72 3.63 6.59
C THR A 82 9.09 4.21 6.28
N ALA A 83 9.19 5.50 5.94
CA ALA A 83 10.45 6.18 5.70
C ALA A 83 11.33 6.16 6.96
N VAL A 84 10.74 6.40 8.13
CA VAL A 84 11.43 6.29 9.42
C VAL A 84 11.90 4.85 9.67
N GLN A 85 11.05 3.85 9.47
CA GLN A 85 11.39 2.44 9.66
C GLN A 85 12.56 2.02 8.74
N TYR A 86 12.48 2.32 7.45
CA TYR A 86 13.57 2.01 6.51
C TYR A 86 14.85 2.82 6.79
N SER A 87 14.74 4.05 7.29
CA SER A 87 15.92 4.82 7.72
C SER A 87 16.60 4.16 8.92
N LEU A 88 15.84 3.58 9.85
CA LEU A 88 16.39 2.81 10.96
C LEU A 88 17.00 1.50 10.49
N LEU A 89 16.39 0.84 9.51
CA LEU A 89 16.90 -0.40 8.90
C LEU A 89 18.19 -0.16 8.11
N ALA A 90 18.29 0.97 7.42
CA ALA A 90 19.51 1.39 6.70
C ALA A 90 20.69 1.68 7.64
N GLY A 91 20.43 1.91 8.93
CA GLY A 91 21.45 2.05 9.96
C GLY A 91 21.93 0.72 10.54
N GLU A 92 21.38 -0.41 10.12
CA GLU A 92 21.78 -1.72 10.63
C GLU A 92 23.04 -2.24 9.96
N GLN A 93 23.89 -2.89 10.75
CA GLN A 93 25.20 -3.35 10.32
C GLN A 93 25.55 -4.70 10.99
N GLY A 94 26.45 -5.44 10.36
CA GLY A 94 27.02 -6.67 10.91
C GLY A 94 25.98 -7.78 11.10
N CYS A 95 26.05 -8.45 12.25
CA CYS A 95 25.29 -9.68 12.51
C CYS A 95 23.77 -9.53 12.40
N ALA A 96 23.22 -8.32 12.62
CA ALA A 96 21.79 -8.07 12.47
C ALA A 96 21.29 -8.29 11.01
N LEU A 97 22.17 -8.15 10.03
CA LEU A 97 21.87 -8.42 8.61
C LEU A 97 21.85 -9.92 8.30
N GLY A 98 22.74 -10.69 8.95
CA GLY A 98 22.90 -12.12 8.72
C GLY A 98 22.10 -13.04 9.64
N SER A 99 21.43 -12.50 10.66
CA SER A 99 20.68 -13.25 11.67
C SER A 99 19.15 -13.21 11.49
N GLY A 100 18.69 -12.66 10.36
CA GLY A 100 17.28 -12.63 9.95
C GLY A 100 16.40 -11.54 10.56
N ARG A 101 16.90 -10.77 11.55
CA ARG A 101 16.16 -9.61 12.09
C ARG A 101 15.94 -8.53 11.04
N ALA A 102 16.99 -8.14 10.32
CA ALA A 102 16.90 -7.10 9.30
C ALA A 102 15.92 -7.50 8.17
N ALA A 103 15.99 -8.74 7.69
CA ALA A 103 15.06 -9.25 6.67
C ALA A 103 13.61 -9.35 7.18
N SER A 104 13.41 -9.70 8.46
CA SER A 104 12.08 -9.69 9.08
C SER A 104 11.50 -8.28 9.17
N ALA A 105 12.33 -7.30 9.52
CA ALA A 105 11.95 -5.89 9.52
C ALA A 105 11.70 -5.36 8.10
N GLU A 106 12.44 -5.85 7.10
CA GLU A 106 12.23 -5.54 5.69
C GLU A 106 10.88 -6.03 5.19
N LEU A 107 10.47 -7.26 5.48
CA LEU A 107 9.15 -7.81 5.12
C LEU A 107 8.01 -6.92 5.66
N LEU A 108 8.05 -6.59 6.95
CA LEU A 108 7.04 -5.73 7.59
C LEU A 108 7.09 -4.29 7.07
N GLY A 109 8.28 -3.78 6.77
CA GLY A 109 8.50 -2.48 6.13
C GLY A 109 7.90 -2.47 4.71
N GLY A 110 8.06 -3.55 3.96
CA GLY A 110 7.53 -3.71 2.61
C GLY A 110 6.01 -3.69 2.58
N ILE A 111 5.38 -4.41 3.51
CA ILE A 111 3.92 -4.38 3.70
C ILE A 111 3.44 -2.96 3.98
N SER A 112 4.08 -2.27 4.92
CA SER A 112 3.72 -0.90 5.31
C SER A 112 3.90 0.08 4.16
N PHE A 113 5.01 -0.04 3.43
CA PHE A 113 5.32 0.78 2.27
C PHE A 113 4.29 0.64 1.16
N VAL A 114 4.07 -0.59 0.72
CA VAL A 114 3.21 -0.87 -0.43
C VAL A 114 1.76 -0.60 -0.10
N ALA A 115 1.30 -0.89 1.13
CA ALA A 115 -0.04 -0.51 1.57
C ALA A 115 -0.21 1.01 1.54
N SER A 116 0.76 1.78 2.03
CA SER A 116 0.70 3.25 2.05
C SER A 116 0.72 3.84 0.63
N LEU A 117 1.56 3.27 -0.25
CA LEU A 117 1.60 3.62 -1.67
C LEU A 117 0.26 3.31 -2.35
N TYR A 118 -0.36 2.17 -2.05
CA TYR A 118 -1.69 1.85 -2.58
C TYR A 118 -2.73 2.88 -2.14
N ILE A 119 -2.75 3.26 -0.85
CA ILE A 119 -3.68 4.30 -0.36
C ILE A 119 -3.42 5.63 -1.07
N LEU A 120 -2.16 5.99 -1.33
CA LEU A 120 -1.81 7.18 -2.10
C LEU A 120 -2.41 7.12 -3.52
N LEU A 121 -2.20 6.02 -4.23
CA LEU A 121 -2.75 5.82 -5.57
C LEU A 121 -4.27 5.83 -5.57
N TYR A 122 -4.89 5.21 -4.57
CA TYR A 122 -6.34 5.28 -4.35
C TYR A 122 -6.80 6.73 -4.16
N ALA A 123 -6.12 7.51 -3.33
CA ALA A 123 -6.46 8.91 -3.09
C ALA A 123 -6.30 9.75 -4.36
N VAL A 124 -5.27 9.50 -5.17
CA VAL A 124 -5.10 10.14 -6.49
C VAL A 124 -6.25 9.80 -7.43
N VAL A 125 -6.69 8.54 -7.48
CA VAL A 125 -7.87 8.13 -8.27
C VAL A 125 -9.12 8.90 -7.82
N GLN A 126 -9.35 9.04 -6.51
CA GLN A 126 -10.46 9.84 -5.98
C GLN A 126 -10.30 11.33 -6.30
N PHE A 127 -9.09 11.87 -6.26
CA PHE A 127 -8.85 13.27 -6.61
C PHE A 127 -9.17 13.56 -8.10
N VAL A 128 -8.75 12.67 -9.00
CA VAL A 128 -8.98 12.80 -10.46
C VAL A 128 -10.44 12.53 -10.84
N SER A 129 -11.19 11.77 -10.05
CA SER A 129 -12.61 11.50 -10.31
C SER A 129 -13.46 12.76 -10.40
N GLY A 130 -13.04 13.83 -9.73
CA GLY A 130 -13.73 15.11 -9.73
C GLY A 130 -13.35 16.04 -10.90
N SER A 131 -12.46 15.64 -11.82
CA SER A 131 -11.95 16.53 -12.86
C SER A 131 -11.84 15.94 -14.27
N ALA A 132 -11.66 14.62 -14.45
CA ALA A 132 -11.45 14.03 -15.78
C ALA A 132 -12.04 12.61 -15.93
N GLY A 133 -13.21 12.51 -16.60
CA GLY A 133 -13.99 11.28 -16.71
C GLY A 133 -13.37 10.14 -17.54
N THR A 134 -12.58 10.44 -18.58
CA THR A 134 -11.91 9.39 -19.38
C THR A 134 -10.64 8.89 -18.69
N LEU A 135 -9.88 9.79 -18.06
CA LEU A 135 -8.65 9.47 -17.33
C LEU A 135 -8.94 8.52 -16.15
N ILE A 136 -10.03 8.75 -15.42
CA ILE A 136 -10.34 7.92 -14.26
C ILE A 136 -10.55 6.45 -14.61
N ARG A 137 -11.16 6.14 -15.76
CA ARG A 137 -11.39 4.74 -16.15
C ARG A 137 -10.07 3.96 -16.27
N HIS A 138 -9.04 4.60 -16.80
CA HIS A 138 -7.70 4.02 -16.90
C HIS A 138 -7.01 3.96 -15.55
N CYS A 139 -7.10 5.01 -14.74
CA CYS A 139 -6.50 5.02 -13.40
C CYS A 139 -7.10 3.94 -12.49
N VAL A 140 -8.43 3.79 -12.47
CA VAL A 140 -9.09 2.75 -11.66
C VAL A 140 -8.72 1.36 -12.17
N PHE A 141 -8.61 1.14 -13.48
CA PHE A 141 -8.15 -0.15 -14.01
C PHE A 141 -6.73 -0.48 -13.53
N ILE A 142 -5.80 0.47 -13.64
CA ILE A 142 -4.41 0.28 -13.19
C ILE A 142 -4.39 -0.05 -11.69
N VAL A 143 -5.04 0.76 -10.87
CA VAL A 143 -4.99 0.60 -9.40
C VAL A 143 -5.78 -0.61 -8.91
N ALA A 144 -6.90 -0.96 -9.55
CA ALA A 144 -7.72 -2.09 -9.12
C ALA A 144 -7.23 -3.44 -9.67
N VAL A 145 -6.57 -3.48 -10.83
CA VAL A 145 -6.22 -4.74 -11.51
C VAL A 145 -4.73 -5.01 -11.52
N LEU A 146 -3.89 -4.00 -11.81
CA LEU A 146 -2.46 -4.20 -12.00
C LEU A 146 -1.66 -4.03 -10.72
N VAL A 147 -2.02 -3.04 -9.88
CA VAL A 147 -1.26 -2.76 -8.65
C VAL A 147 -1.34 -3.90 -7.62
N PRO A 148 -2.51 -4.54 -7.32
CA PRO A 148 -2.60 -5.60 -6.32
C PRO A 148 -1.67 -6.80 -6.55
N PRO A 149 -1.60 -7.42 -7.74
CA PRO A 149 -0.70 -8.55 -7.95
C PRO A 149 0.78 -8.14 -7.87
N ILE A 150 1.13 -6.95 -8.39
CA ILE A 150 2.51 -6.43 -8.29
C ILE A 150 2.88 -6.19 -6.82
N ALA A 151 1.94 -5.63 -6.04
CA ALA A 151 2.12 -5.36 -4.63
C ALA A 151 2.36 -6.64 -3.82
N VAL A 152 1.56 -7.68 -4.04
CA VAL A 152 1.73 -8.96 -3.33
C VAL A 152 3.00 -9.66 -3.77
N PHE A 153 3.31 -9.69 -5.06
CA PHE A 153 4.57 -10.24 -5.57
C PHE A 153 5.79 -9.56 -4.92
N PHE A 154 5.76 -8.23 -4.78
CA PHE A 154 6.82 -7.47 -4.11
C PHE A 154 7.01 -7.92 -2.66
N VAL A 155 5.92 -8.08 -1.90
CA VAL A 155 5.99 -8.54 -0.50
C VAL A 155 6.45 -10.00 -0.43
N GLU A 156 5.99 -10.87 -1.33
CA GLU A 156 6.42 -12.28 -1.41
C GLU A 156 7.91 -12.41 -1.74
N ALA A 157 8.46 -11.54 -2.58
CA ALA A 157 9.89 -11.53 -2.87
C ALA A 157 10.73 -11.39 -1.57
N THR A 158 10.26 -10.57 -0.62
CA THR A 158 10.96 -10.41 0.68
C THR A 158 10.90 -11.66 1.57
N LEU A 159 9.99 -12.61 1.33
CA LEU A 159 10.03 -13.93 2.01
C LEU A 159 11.24 -14.76 1.55
N THR A 160 11.65 -14.58 0.30
CA THR A 160 12.82 -15.26 -0.28
C THR A 160 14.10 -14.72 0.36
N ASP A 161 14.18 -13.40 0.53
CA ASP A 161 15.26 -12.72 1.25
C ASP A 161 15.31 -13.14 2.73
N LEU A 162 14.15 -13.25 3.37
CA LEU A 162 14.03 -13.76 4.73
C LEU A 162 14.52 -15.21 4.84
N ALA A 163 14.11 -16.10 3.94
CA ALA A 163 14.53 -17.50 3.94
C ALA A 163 16.04 -17.65 3.75
N LEU A 164 16.66 -16.80 2.92
CA LEU A 164 18.11 -16.75 2.77
C LEU A 164 18.81 -16.25 4.04
N SER A 165 18.26 -15.22 4.67
CA SER A 165 18.83 -14.64 5.88
C SER A 165 18.76 -15.57 7.10
N LEU A 166 17.74 -16.45 7.14
CA LEU A 166 17.55 -17.46 8.18
C LEU A 166 18.19 -18.82 7.83
N GLY A 167 18.85 -18.91 6.68
CA GLY A 167 19.51 -20.13 6.23
C GLY A 167 20.72 -20.51 7.06
N ASP A 168 21.19 -21.75 6.88
CA ASP A 168 22.42 -22.21 7.51
C ASP A 168 23.63 -21.57 6.82
N GLN A 169 24.35 -20.73 7.58
CA GLN A 169 25.55 -20.04 7.12
C GLN A 169 26.71 -20.99 6.82
N GLN A 170 26.76 -22.19 7.43
CA GLN A 170 27.86 -23.13 7.19
C GLN A 170 27.68 -23.91 5.89
N THR A 171 26.45 -24.32 5.60
CA THR A 171 26.12 -25.11 4.40
C THR A 171 25.64 -24.25 3.24
N HIS A 172 25.45 -22.94 3.44
CA HIS A 172 24.88 -22.00 2.47
C HIS A 172 23.54 -22.48 1.93
N GLN A 173 22.70 -23.04 2.81
CA GLN A 173 21.38 -23.52 2.46
C GLN A 173 20.32 -22.58 3.02
N PRO A 174 19.33 -22.16 2.21
CA PRO A 174 18.24 -21.31 2.69
C PRO A 174 17.36 -22.08 3.68
N LEU A 175 16.60 -21.35 4.50
CA LEU A 175 15.66 -21.94 5.44
C LEU A 175 14.56 -22.71 4.71
N GLN A 176 14.56 -24.03 4.87
CA GLN A 176 13.50 -24.90 4.41
C GLN A 176 12.45 -25.12 5.52
N PRO A 177 11.14 -25.17 5.21
CA PRO A 177 10.52 -25.17 3.87
C PRO A 177 10.19 -23.77 3.31
N LEU A 178 10.48 -22.70 4.05
CA LEU A 178 10.05 -21.34 3.68
C LEU A 178 10.53 -20.94 2.27
N TRP A 179 11.76 -21.29 1.91
CA TRP A 179 12.33 -21.05 0.59
C TRP A 179 11.57 -21.77 -0.54
N ASP A 180 11.32 -23.07 -0.37
CA ASP A 180 10.62 -23.87 -1.38
C ASP A 180 9.19 -23.38 -1.57
N ASP A 181 8.49 -23.08 -0.47
CA ASP A 181 7.13 -22.59 -0.51
C ASP A 181 7.05 -21.20 -1.13
N ALA A 182 7.94 -20.27 -0.76
CA ALA A 182 7.95 -18.91 -1.33
C ALA A 182 8.19 -18.94 -2.85
N ASN A 183 9.17 -19.71 -3.32
CA ASN A 183 9.46 -19.83 -4.74
C ASN A 183 8.34 -20.52 -5.52
N ARG A 184 7.79 -21.61 -4.96
CA ARG A 184 6.71 -22.37 -5.61
C ARG A 184 5.40 -21.59 -5.66
N LEU A 185 5.09 -20.82 -4.62
CA LEU A 185 3.80 -20.14 -4.47
C LEU A 185 3.78 -18.70 -5.02
N SER A 186 4.93 -18.05 -5.21
CA SER A 186 4.99 -16.66 -5.69
C SER A 186 4.21 -16.42 -6.98
N VAL A 187 4.48 -17.22 -8.02
CA VAL A 187 3.81 -17.14 -9.32
C VAL A 187 2.32 -17.47 -9.21
N PRO A 188 1.88 -18.61 -8.65
CA PRO A 188 0.47 -18.95 -8.61
C PRO A 188 -0.35 -18.00 -7.73
N ILE A 189 0.17 -17.49 -6.61
CA ILE A 189 -0.54 -16.51 -5.78
C ILE A 189 -0.72 -15.21 -6.57
N THR A 190 0.36 -14.69 -7.16
CA THR A 190 0.32 -13.47 -7.98
C THR A 190 -0.69 -13.60 -9.13
N VAL A 191 -0.67 -14.73 -9.85
CA VAL A 191 -1.62 -15.00 -10.94
C VAL A 191 -3.05 -15.11 -10.41
N ALA A 192 -3.27 -15.80 -9.29
CA ALA A 192 -4.59 -15.93 -8.68
C ALA A 192 -5.16 -14.56 -8.30
N ILE A 193 -4.35 -13.68 -7.69
CA ILE A 193 -4.75 -12.32 -7.34
C ILE A 193 -5.08 -11.52 -8.60
N ALA A 194 -4.24 -11.57 -9.64
CA ALA A 194 -4.50 -10.89 -10.91
C ALA A 194 -5.83 -11.35 -11.53
N VAL A 195 -6.11 -12.66 -11.52
CA VAL A 195 -7.37 -13.23 -12.02
C VAL A 195 -8.56 -12.77 -11.19
N VAL A 196 -8.48 -12.82 -9.86
CA VAL A 196 -9.56 -12.36 -8.97
C VAL A 196 -9.84 -10.87 -9.17
N CYS A 197 -8.79 -10.03 -9.26
CA CYS A 197 -8.93 -8.61 -9.53
C CYS A 197 -9.55 -8.35 -10.92
N ALA A 198 -9.14 -9.09 -11.95
CA ALA A 198 -9.73 -8.98 -13.30
C ALA A 198 -11.21 -9.41 -13.33
N ILE A 199 -11.57 -10.48 -12.63
CA ILE A 199 -12.96 -10.93 -12.48
C ILE A 199 -13.77 -9.86 -11.73
N GLY A 200 -13.26 -9.36 -10.60
CA GLY A 200 -13.89 -8.29 -9.83
C GLY A 200 -14.11 -7.03 -10.67
N TRP A 201 -13.12 -6.65 -11.47
CA TRP A 201 -13.23 -5.56 -12.42
C TRP A 201 -14.31 -5.80 -13.47
N PHE A 202 -14.38 -6.98 -14.06
CA PHE A 202 -15.38 -7.32 -15.06
C PHE A 202 -16.80 -7.32 -14.47
N LEU A 203 -17.00 -7.97 -13.33
CA LEU A 203 -18.28 -8.02 -12.60
C LEU A 203 -18.72 -6.62 -12.14
N GLY A 204 -17.78 -5.76 -11.78
CA GLY A 204 -18.04 -4.38 -11.36
C GLY A 204 -18.49 -3.44 -12.49
N ARG A 205 -18.34 -3.84 -13.77
CA ARG A 205 -18.62 -2.99 -14.94
C ARG A 205 -20.05 -2.42 -14.95
N ALA A 206 -21.03 -3.25 -14.61
CA ALA A 206 -22.43 -2.81 -14.56
C ALA A 206 -22.66 -1.76 -13.46
N ARG A 207 -21.99 -1.92 -12.29
CA ARG A 207 -22.10 -0.96 -11.19
C ARG A 207 -21.37 0.36 -11.46
N ARG A 208 -20.21 0.33 -12.13
CA ARG A 208 -19.44 1.53 -12.48
C ARG A 208 -20.18 2.45 -13.47
N ARG A 209 -20.99 1.85 -14.34
CA ARG A 209 -21.85 2.53 -15.33
C ARG A 209 -23.21 2.97 -14.79
N SER A 210 -23.59 2.52 -13.60
CA SER A 210 -24.89 2.85 -13.02
C SER A 210 -24.88 4.28 -12.44
N GLU A 211 -25.91 5.06 -12.79
CA GLU A 211 -26.18 6.40 -12.24
C GLU A 211 -26.94 6.36 -10.91
N SER A 212 -27.35 5.17 -10.47
CA SER A 212 -28.07 4.99 -9.21
C SER A 212 -27.25 5.53 -8.02
N PRO A 213 -27.88 6.22 -7.04
CA PRO A 213 -27.19 6.75 -5.88
C PRO A 213 -26.40 5.67 -5.13
N ILE A 214 -25.31 6.09 -4.47
CA ILE A 214 -24.47 5.19 -3.69
C ILE A 214 -25.31 4.63 -2.54
N GLY A 215 -25.43 3.30 -2.47
CA GLY A 215 -26.15 2.66 -1.38
C GLY A 215 -25.43 2.86 -0.03
N PRO A 216 -26.14 2.88 1.10
CA PRO A 216 -25.57 3.16 2.42
C PRO A 216 -24.45 2.18 2.82
N MET A 217 -24.55 0.93 2.38
CA MET A 217 -23.53 -0.08 2.63
C MET A 217 -22.22 0.21 1.87
N ALA A 218 -22.31 0.70 0.63
CA ALA A 218 -21.14 1.05 -0.17
C ALA A 218 -20.43 2.29 0.38
N GLY A 219 -21.17 3.25 0.93
CA GLY A 219 -20.62 4.41 1.64
C GLY A 219 -19.82 4.01 2.88
N ARG A 220 -20.37 3.15 3.74
CA ARG A 220 -19.65 2.64 4.94
C ARG A 220 -18.38 1.87 4.60
N ILE A 221 -18.45 1.08 3.55
CA ILE A 221 -17.30 0.32 3.06
C ILE A 221 -16.21 1.31 2.59
N ARG A 222 -16.59 2.35 1.83
CA ARG A 222 -15.70 3.41 1.36
C ARG A 222 -15.02 4.20 2.48
N THR A 223 -15.75 4.53 3.55
CA THR A 223 -15.20 5.25 4.70
C THR A 223 -14.27 4.38 5.54
N ALA A 224 -14.54 3.08 5.66
CA ALA A 224 -13.74 2.18 6.48
C ALA A 224 -12.36 1.84 5.88
N PHE A 225 -12.20 1.89 4.55
CA PHE A 225 -10.97 1.40 3.90
C PHE A 225 -9.68 2.09 4.30
N PRO A 226 -9.58 3.43 4.31
CA PRO A 226 -8.33 4.09 4.68
C PRO A 226 -7.92 3.69 6.10
N TYR A 227 -8.89 3.59 7.02
CA TYR A 227 -8.63 3.19 8.40
C TYR A 227 -8.19 1.73 8.51
N LEU A 228 -8.84 0.81 7.80
CA LEU A 228 -8.46 -0.61 7.84
C LEU A 228 -7.03 -0.81 7.32
N SER A 229 -6.67 -0.10 6.26
CA SER A 229 -5.30 -0.12 5.71
C SER A 229 -4.30 0.49 6.71
N THR A 230 -4.64 1.62 7.34
CA THR A 230 -3.83 2.24 8.39
C THR A 230 -3.63 1.31 9.59
N VAL A 231 -4.63 0.55 10.00
CA VAL A 231 -4.50 -0.44 11.09
C VAL A 231 -3.47 -1.50 10.72
N VAL A 232 -3.50 -2.03 9.50
CA VAL A 232 -2.50 -3.01 9.03
C VAL A 232 -1.10 -2.39 9.00
N ILE A 233 -0.95 -1.17 8.49
CA ILE A 233 0.31 -0.43 8.46
C ILE A 233 0.87 -0.22 9.87
N ILE A 234 0.06 0.31 10.79
CA ILE A 234 0.47 0.55 12.18
C ILE A 234 0.81 -0.78 12.86
N ALA A 235 0.03 -1.84 12.65
CA ALA A 235 0.31 -3.14 13.24
C ALA A 235 1.64 -3.71 12.74
N ALA A 236 1.95 -3.61 11.45
CA ALA A 236 3.22 -4.04 10.87
C ALA A 236 4.41 -3.22 11.42
N ILE A 237 4.28 -1.90 11.50
CA ILE A 237 5.31 -1.02 12.08
C ILE A 237 5.53 -1.32 13.56
N VAL A 238 4.47 -1.43 14.36
CA VAL A 238 4.56 -1.75 15.79
C VAL A 238 5.19 -3.13 15.97
N ARG A 239 4.81 -4.13 15.17
CA ARG A 239 5.44 -5.46 15.20
C ARG A 239 6.93 -5.39 14.86
N SER A 240 7.32 -4.56 13.90
CA SER A 240 8.71 -4.36 13.51
C SER A 240 9.52 -3.60 14.55
N MET A 241 8.94 -2.62 15.25
CA MET A 241 9.68 -1.77 16.18
C MET A 241 9.68 -2.30 17.62
N ALA A 242 8.57 -2.87 18.09
CA ALA A 242 8.42 -3.31 19.47
C ALA A 242 8.85 -4.76 19.69
N ALA A 243 8.60 -5.63 18.71
CA ALA A 243 8.78 -7.07 18.86
C ALA A 243 9.96 -7.63 18.04
N LEU A 244 10.75 -6.76 17.39
CA LEU A 244 12.10 -7.08 16.89
C LEU A 244 13.11 -6.14 17.57
N PRO A 245 13.42 -6.35 18.86
CA PRO A 245 14.27 -5.43 19.61
C PRO A 245 15.66 -5.34 18.98
N LYS A 246 16.20 -4.13 18.81
CA LYS A 246 17.57 -3.93 18.29
C LYS A 246 18.65 -4.59 19.15
N THR A 247 18.34 -4.90 20.40
CA THR A 247 19.23 -5.55 21.36
C THR A 247 19.36 -7.05 21.13
N ASP A 248 18.42 -7.68 20.42
CA ASP A 248 18.43 -9.11 20.14
C ASP A 248 18.49 -9.34 18.63
N VAL A 249 19.69 -9.61 18.13
CA VAL A 249 19.92 -9.86 16.70
C VAL A 249 19.23 -11.14 16.21
N ALA A 250 18.95 -12.11 17.08
CA ALA A 250 18.28 -13.36 16.71
C ALA A 250 16.76 -13.23 16.64
N SER A 251 16.19 -12.12 17.08
CA SER A 251 14.76 -11.88 17.00
C SER A 251 14.33 -11.75 15.54
N HIS A 252 13.54 -12.70 15.07
CA HIS A 252 13.03 -12.75 13.70
C HIS A 252 11.57 -13.22 13.68
N LEU A 253 10.91 -13.08 12.53
CA LEU A 253 9.59 -13.68 12.29
C LEU A 253 9.76 -15.18 12.08
N ASP A 254 8.84 -15.98 12.64
CA ASP A 254 8.75 -17.39 12.26
C ASP A 254 8.16 -17.50 10.83
N SER A 255 8.38 -18.65 10.18
CA SER A 255 7.83 -18.96 8.86
C SER A 255 6.30 -18.81 8.81
N THR A 256 5.61 -19.31 9.85
CA THR A 256 4.15 -19.24 9.95
C THR A 256 3.65 -17.81 10.10
N GLU A 257 4.36 -17.00 10.90
CA GLU A 257 4.03 -15.59 11.10
C GLU A 257 4.26 -14.77 9.83
N SER A 258 5.36 -15.04 9.12
CA SER A 258 5.68 -14.38 7.85
C SER A 258 4.59 -14.60 6.79
N TRP A 259 4.16 -15.85 6.61
CA TRP A 259 3.04 -16.17 5.72
C TRP A 259 1.71 -15.57 6.16
N PHE A 260 1.45 -15.48 7.47
CA PHE A 260 0.28 -14.80 7.98
C PHE A 260 0.25 -13.32 7.57
N TRP A 261 1.38 -12.62 7.67
CA TRP A 261 1.47 -11.22 7.23
C TRP A 261 1.25 -11.05 5.72
N VAL A 262 1.81 -11.95 4.89
CA VAL A 262 1.56 -11.96 3.44
C VAL A 262 0.08 -12.21 3.15
N ALA A 263 -0.55 -13.16 3.83
CA ALA A 263 -1.97 -13.45 3.66
C ALA A 263 -2.87 -12.27 4.05
N VAL A 264 -2.58 -11.62 5.19
CA VAL A 264 -3.29 -10.41 5.63
C VAL A 264 -3.15 -9.30 4.59
N PHE A 265 -1.93 -9.09 4.07
CA PHE A 265 -1.67 -8.09 3.05
C PHE A 265 -2.38 -8.41 1.71
N ALA A 266 -2.36 -9.67 1.27
CA ALA A 266 -3.07 -10.10 0.06
C ALA A 266 -4.58 -9.90 0.19
N VAL A 267 -5.17 -10.27 1.34
CA VAL A 267 -6.59 -10.02 1.62
C VAL A 267 -6.88 -8.51 1.60
N LEU A 268 -6.02 -7.69 2.23
CA LEU A 268 -6.15 -6.24 2.18
C LEU A 268 -6.17 -5.73 0.73
N MET A 269 -5.21 -6.15 -0.11
CA MET A 269 -5.13 -5.76 -1.51
C MET A 269 -6.38 -6.18 -2.31
N LEU A 270 -6.91 -7.37 -2.08
CA LEU A 270 -8.15 -7.85 -2.72
C LEU A 270 -9.37 -7.04 -2.27
N VAL A 271 -9.48 -6.75 -0.97
CA VAL A 271 -10.55 -5.90 -0.42
C VAL A 271 -10.50 -4.51 -1.04
N LEU A 272 -9.31 -3.92 -1.17
CA LEU A 272 -9.11 -2.60 -1.77
C LEU A 272 -9.35 -2.60 -3.30
N SER A 273 -8.98 -3.68 -3.99
CA SER A 273 -9.23 -3.85 -5.42
C SER A 273 -10.71 -3.99 -5.73
N THR A 274 -11.42 -4.81 -4.95
CA THR A 274 -12.86 -5.01 -5.10
C THR A 274 -13.62 -3.73 -4.81
N ALA A 275 -13.23 -2.97 -3.78
CA ALA A 275 -13.78 -1.66 -3.46
C ALA A 275 -13.82 -0.72 -4.67
N LEU A 276 -12.67 -0.55 -5.32
CA LEU A 276 -12.50 0.30 -6.51
C LEU A 276 -13.28 -0.26 -7.71
N SER A 277 -13.26 -1.58 -7.89
CA SER A 277 -13.96 -2.25 -8.99
C SER A 277 -15.48 -2.05 -8.92
N PHE A 278 -16.05 -1.96 -7.71
CA PHE A 278 -17.49 -1.79 -7.50
C PHE A 278 -17.91 -0.34 -7.20
N GLN A 279 -17.01 0.64 -7.35
CA GLN A 279 -17.32 2.05 -7.14
C GLN A 279 -18.36 2.53 -8.17
N ARG A 280 -19.49 3.07 -7.70
CA ARG A 280 -20.60 3.52 -8.57
C ARG A 280 -20.32 4.90 -9.17
N GLY A 281 -20.83 5.14 -10.38
CA GLY A 281 -20.87 6.47 -11.01
C GLY A 281 -19.50 7.05 -11.37
N VAL A 282 -18.49 6.19 -11.54
CA VAL A 282 -17.12 6.62 -11.88
C VAL A 282 -16.94 6.87 -13.38
N GLU A 283 -17.70 6.13 -14.21
CA GLU A 283 -17.56 6.19 -15.68
C GLU A 283 -18.49 7.24 -16.34
N ASN A 284 -19.47 7.78 -15.61
CA ASN A 284 -20.37 8.86 -16.08
C ASN A 284 -20.15 10.11 -15.21
N PRO A 285 -19.24 11.03 -15.58
CA PRO A 285 -19.25 12.36 -14.96
C PRO A 285 -20.60 13.02 -15.30
N GLU A 286 -21.43 13.32 -14.30
CA GLU A 286 -22.55 14.23 -14.53
C GLU A 286 -21.96 15.53 -15.08
N SER A 287 -22.29 15.88 -16.33
CA SER A 287 -21.94 17.17 -16.88
C SER A 287 -22.92 18.19 -16.29
N PRO A 288 -22.50 19.08 -15.36
CA PRO A 288 -23.40 20.10 -14.81
C PRO A 288 -23.88 21.09 -15.89
N VAL A 289 -23.16 21.18 -17.02
CA VAL A 289 -23.49 22.07 -18.14
C VAL A 289 -24.76 21.62 -18.86
N GLN A 290 -25.01 20.31 -18.97
CA GLN A 290 -26.11 19.79 -19.79
C GLN A 290 -27.47 19.84 -19.07
N LYS A 291 -27.48 19.87 -17.72
CA LYS A 291 -28.70 20.03 -16.93
C LYS A 291 -29.19 21.48 -16.89
N ALA A 292 -28.29 22.45 -16.84
CA ALA A 292 -28.64 23.87 -16.85
C ALA A 292 -29.22 24.29 -18.21
N GLU A 293 -28.62 23.83 -19.32
CA GLU A 293 -29.10 24.13 -20.67
C GLU A 293 -30.48 23.49 -20.95
N SER A 294 -30.72 22.27 -20.46
CA SER A 294 -32.04 21.61 -20.60
C SER A 294 -33.16 22.21 -19.73
N ALA A 295 -32.80 22.97 -18.69
CA ALA A 295 -33.76 23.63 -17.81
C ALA A 295 -34.15 25.02 -18.34
N ASP A 296 -33.21 25.75 -18.95
CA ASP A 296 -33.48 27.03 -19.61
C ASP A 296 -34.12 26.89 -21.00
N GLU A 297 -33.91 25.77 -21.71
CA GLU A 297 -34.52 25.55 -23.04
C GLU A 297 -35.99 25.08 -22.97
N ASN A 298 -36.52 24.82 -21.77
CA ASN A 298 -37.91 24.45 -21.51
C ASN A 298 -38.71 25.51 -20.70
N ALA A 299 -38.15 26.70 -20.52
CA ALA A 299 -38.79 27.85 -19.87
C ALA A 299 -39.13 28.95 -20.90
#